data_AF-A0A0N4XBK2-F1
#
_entry.id   AF-A0A0N4XBK2-F1
#
_cell.length_a   1.000
_cell.length_b   1.000
_cell.length_c   1.000
_cell.angle_alpha   90.00
_cell.angle_beta   90.00
_cell.angle_gamma   90.00
#
_symmetry.space_group_name_H-M   'P 1'
#
loop_
_entity.id
_entity.type
_entity.pdbx_description
1 polymer ?
#
loop_
_entity_poly.entity_id
_entity_poly.type
_entity_poly.pdbx_seq_one_letter_code
_entity_poly.pdbx_strand_id
1 'polypeptide(L)' 'MLSFPTVVFLAFLSEAAYGDLCNLNNGMTDEARKTFLRMHNKFRSLVARGKAVDKLGGFAPKAAKMMKMVCRFKRITFK' A
#
# COMPACT_ATOMS: atom_id res chain seq x y z
N MET A 1 20.91 -1.71 36.77
CA MET A 1 20.91 -2.83 35.80
C MET A 1 19.47 -3.29 35.64
N LEU A 2 18.92 -3.29 34.42
CA LEU A 2 17.54 -3.73 34.20
C LEU A 2 17.48 -5.26 34.32
N SER A 3 16.55 -5.76 35.11
CA SER A 3 16.40 -7.19 35.42
C SER A 3 15.89 -7.95 34.19
N PHE A 4 16.37 -9.17 33.93
CA PHE A 4 15.99 -9.99 32.77
C PHE A 4 14.46 -10.05 32.49
N PRO A 5 13.57 -10.18 33.49
CA PRO A 5 12.12 -10.19 33.28
C PRO A 5 11.58 -8.83 32.78
N THR A 6 12.21 -7.73 33.19
CA THR A 6 11.80 -6.37 32.78
C THR A 6 12.11 -6.12 31.31
N VAL A 7 13.18 -6.71 30.78
CA VAL A 7 13.55 -6.60 29.36
C VAL A 7 12.58 -7.42 28.49
N VAL A 8 12.21 -8.63 28.95
CA VAL A 8 11.23 -9.49 28.26
C VAL A 8 9.85 -8.84 28.21
N PHE A 9 9.39 -8.27 29.33
CA PHE A 9 8.08 -7.60 29.41
C PHE A 9 8.01 -6.35 28.52
N LEU A 10 9.10 -5.58 28.42
CA LEU A 10 9.19 -4.42 27.52
C LEU A 10 9.24 -4.83 26.04
N ALA A 11 9.87 -5.96 25.70
CA ALA A 11 9.87 -6.48 24.33
C ALA A 11 8.45 -6.89 23.88
N PHE A 12 7.69 -7.62 24.71
CA PHE A 12 6.33 -8.05 24.40
C PHE A 12 5.33 -6.90 24.18
N LEU A 13 5.54 -5.74 24.81
CA LEU A 13 4.68 -4.56 24.61
C LEU A 13 4.96 -3.84 23.28
N SER A 14 6.12 -4.07 22.65
CA SER A 14 6.50 -3.39 21.41
C SER A 14 5.85 -4.00 20.16
N GLU A 15 5.47 -5.28 20.19
CA GLU A 15 4.80 -5.97 19.07
C GLU A 15 3.30 -5.59 18.93
N ALA A 16 2.65 -5.06 19.98
CA ALA A 16 1.23 -4.73 19.96
C ALA A 16 0.90 -3.42 19.20
N ALA A 17 1.92 -2.65 18.80
CA ALA A 17 1.78 -1.41 18.07
C ALA A 17 1.96 -1.59 16.54
N TYR A 18 1.56 -2.73 15.98
CA TYR A 18 1.29 -2.81 14.54
C TYR A 18 -0.08 -2.16 14.26
N GLY A 19 -0.13 -0.83 14.38
CA GLY A 19 -1.29 -0.05 13.95
C GLY A 19 -1.55 -0.32 12.46
N ASP A 20 -2.82 -0.57 12.11
CA ASP A 20 -3.23 -0.77 10.73
C ASP A 20 -2.78 0.42 9.89
N LEU A 21 -1.74 0.23 9.06
CA LEU A 21 -1.14 1.26 8.20
C LEU A 21 -2.16 1.87 7.22
N CYS A 22 -3.34 1.26 7.10
CA CYS A 22 -4.49 1.76 6.35
C CYS A 22 -5.42 2.65 7.16
N ASN A 23 -5.38 2.59 8.48
CA ASN A 23 -6.18 3.41 9.38
C ASN A 23 -5.36 4.65 9.80
N LEU A 24 -4.97 5.44 8.80
CA LEU A 24 -4.31 6.71 9.05
C LEU A 24 -5.39 7.75 9.37
N ASN A 25 -5.34 8.31 10.58
CA ASN A 25 -6.12 9.49 11.00
C ASN A 25 -5.59 10.77 10.35
N ASN A 26 -5.42 10.77 9.02
CA ASN A 26 -4.81 11.84 8.24
C ASN A 26 -5.83 12.61 7.39
N GLY A 27 -7.11 12.54 7.74
CA GLY A 27 -8.21 13.21 7.03
C GLY A 27 -8.67 12.52 5.74
N MET A 28 -8.05 11.41 5.32
CA MET A 28 -8.57 10.57 4.24
C MET A 28 -9.55 9.54 4.78
N THR A 29 -10.77 9.50 4.21
CA THR A 29 -11.74 8.45 4.51
C THR A 29 -11.27 7.10 3.97
N ASP A 30 -11.66 6.01 4.63
CA ASP A 30 -11.35 4.65 4.17
C ASP A 30 -11.90 4.37 2.77
N GLU A 31 -13.03 4.97 2.42
CA GLU A 31 -13.62 4.85 1.09
C GLU A 31 -12.81 5.53 0.01
N ALA A 32 -12.23 6.71 0.29
CA ALA A 32 -11.28 7.34 -0.62
C ALA A 32 -10.05 6.44 -0.83
N ARG A 33 -9.49 5.91 0.25
CA ARG A 33 -8.30 5.02 0.21
C ARG A 33 -8.57 3.74 -0.59
N LYS A 34 -9.71 3.08 -0.36
CA LYS A 34 -10.16 1.91 -1.14
C LYS A 34 -10.36 2.26 -2.61
N THR A 35 -10.95 3.41 -2.90
CA THR A 35 -11.18 3.88 -4.27
C THR A 35 -9.86 4.08 -5.00
N PHE A 36 -8.90 4.78 -4.41
CA PHE A 36 -7.57 4.96 -5.00
C PHE A 36 -6.85 3.63 -5.23
N LEU A 37 -6.87 2.73 -4.24
CA LEU A 37 -6.25 1.42 -4.35
C LEU A 37 -6.86 0.59 -5.48
N ARG A 38 -8.19 0.58 -5.58
CA ARG A 38 -8.94 -0.12 -6.64
C ARG A 38 -8.59 0.44 -8.01
N MET A 39 -8.63 1.76 -8.16
CA MET A 39 -8.37 2.42 -9.44
C MET A 39 -6.94 2.16 -9.92
N HIS A 40 -5.95 2.28 -9.05
CA HIS A 40 -4.57 1.96 -9.42
C HIS A 40 -4.40 0.50 -9.83
N ASN A 41 -4.98 -0.44 -9.09
CA ASN A 41 -4.91 -1.86 -9.44
C ASN A 41 -5.62 -2.16 -10.77
N LYS A 42 -6.72 -1.46 -11.08
CA LYS A 42 -7.41 -1.55 -12.38
C LYS A 42 -6.49 -1.12 -13.52
N PHE A 43 -5.86 0.05 -13.41
CA PHE A 43 -4.95 0.55 -14.46
C PHE A 43 -3.68 -0.30 -14.59
N ARG A 44 -3.08 -0.72 -13.48
CA ARG A 44 -1.94 -1.66 -13.48
C ARG A 44 -2.28 -2.96 -14.19
N SER A 45 -3.50 -3.48 -14.00
CA SER A 45 -3.97 -4.68 -14.71
C SER A 45 -4.18 -4.45 -16.22
N LEU A 46 -4.61 -3.26 -16.63
CA LEU A 46 -4.72 -2.91 -18.06
C LEU A 46 -3.35 -2.84 -18.72
N VAL A 47 -2.39 -2.18 -18.07
CA VAL A 47 -0.99 -2.11 -18.53
C VAL A 47 -0.36 -3.49 -18.57
N ALA A 48 -0.53 -4.30 -17.51
CA ALA A 48 0.05 -5.63 -17.44
C ALA A 48 -0.42 -6.56 -18.55
N ARG A 49 -1.63 -6.35 -19.07
CA ARG A 49 -2.19 -7.12 -20.20
C ARG A 49 -1.87 -6.54 -21.57
N GLY A 50 -1.20 -5.39 -21.63
CA GLY A 50 -0.93 -4.67 -22.87
C GLY A 50 -2.18 -4.09 -23.53
N LYS A 51 -3.16 -3.66 -22.73
CA LYS A 51 -4.44 -3.08 -23.20
C LYS A 51 -4.59 -1.59 -22.85
N ALA A 52 -3.60 -1.01 -22.18
CA ALA A 52 -3.59 0.42 -21.90
C ALA A 52 -3.07 1.16 -23.13
N VAL A 53 -3.82 2.14 -23.63
CA VAL A 53 -3.39 3.00 -24.74
C VAL A 53 -2.23 3.85 -24.28
N ASP A 54 -1.16 3.89 -25.07
CA ASP A 54 -0.01 4.74 -24.80
C ASP A 54 -0.17 6.10 -25.51
N LYS A 55 0.29 7.18 -24.87
CA LYS A 55 0.26 8.53 -25.43
C LYS A 55 1.12 8.65 -26.69
N LEU A 56 2.19 7.86 -26.79
CA LEU A 56 3.07 7.81 -27.97
C LEU A 56 2.46 7.02 -29.15
N GLY A 57 1.26 6.46 -28.97
CA GLY A 57 0.58 5.61 -29.95
C GLY A 57 0.68 4.12 -29.61
N GLY A 58 -0.33 3.36 -30.01
CA GLY A 58 -0.40 1.93 -29.73
C GLY A 58 -0.78 1.60 -28.28
N PHE A 59 -0.35 0.43 -27.81
CA PHE A 59 -0.62 -0.06 -26.45
C PHE A 59 0.68 -0.17 -25.65
N ALA A 60 0.58 0.06 -24.33
CA ALA A 60 1.67 -0.18 -23.40
C ALA A 60 2.14 -1.65 -23.49
N PRO A 61 3.45 -1.91 -23.31
CA PRO A 61 3.98 -3.27 -23.38
C PRO A 61 3.45 -4.14 -22.24
N LYS A 62 3.25 -5.43 -22.52
CA LYS A 62 2.81 -6.42 -21.54
C LYS A 62 3.86 -6.58 -20.44
N ALA A 63 3.46 -6.46 -19.18
CA ALA A 63 4.35 -6.66 -18.05
C ALA A 63 4.37 -8.14 -17.62
N ALA A 64 5.55 -8.72 -17.40
CA ALA A 64 5.69 -10.12 -17.03
C ALA A 64 5.20 -10.45 -15.61
N LYS A 65 5.41 -9.55 -14.64
CA LYS A 65 5.08 -9.76 -13.21
C LYS A 65 4.61 -8.47 -12.52
N MET A 66 3.50 -7.88 -12.98
CA MET A 66 2.93 -6.69 -12.33
C MET A 66 2.13 -7.08 -11.08
N MET A 67 2.70 -6.91 -9.88
CA MET A 67 2.02 -7.26 -8.63
C MET A 67 0.88 -6.29 -8.27
N LYS A 68 -0.14 -6.82 -7.59
CA LYS A 68 -1.26 -6.04 -7.03
C LYS A 68 -0.75 -5.19 -5.86
N MET A 69 -1.14 -3.91 -5.84
CA MET A 69 -0.89 -3.07 -4.69
C MET A 69 -1.81 -3.47 -3.55
N VAL A 70 -1.20 -3.61 -2.38
CA VAL A 70 -1.87 -3.74 -1.09
C VAL A 70 -1.75 -2.41 -0.36
N CYS A 71 -2.71 -2.13 0.51
CA CYS A 71 -2.64 -0.96 1.38
C CYS A 71 -1.53 -1.18 2.44
N ARG A 72 -0.28 -0.96 2.02
CA ARG A 72 0.94 -0.99 2.83
C ARG A 72 1.81 0.25 2.55
N PHE A 73 1.41 1.06 1.57
CA PHE A 73 2.22 2.18 1.10
C PHE A 73 2.08 3.37 2.04
N LYS A 74 3.19 3.75 2.68
CA LYS A 74 3.27 4.95 3.52
C LYS A 74 3.01 6.19 2.66
N ARG A 75 1.96 6.95 3.03
CA ARG A 75 1.69 8.34 2.65
C ARG A 75 1.66 8.60 1.13
N ILE A 76 0.51 8.34 0.51
CA ILE A 76 0.16 8.97 -0.78
C ILE A 76 -0.33 10.38 -0.45
N THR A 77 0.57 11.38 -0.46
CA THR A 77 0.18 12.79 -0.37
C THR A 77 -0.17 13.29 -1.77
N PHE A 78 -1.41 13.73 -1.98
CA PHE A 78 -1.75 14.57 -3.13
C PHE A 78 -1.20 15.96 -2.83
N LYS A 79 -0.23 16.41 -3.62
CA LYS A 79 0.32 17.78 -3.55
C LYS A 79 -0.44 18.67 -4.52
#